data_AF-A0A8T6X5K1-F1
#
_entry.id   AF-A0A8T6X5K1-F1
#
_cell.length_a   1.000
_cell.length_b   1.000
_cell.length_c   1.000
_cell.angle_alpha   90.00
_cell.angle_beta   90.00
_cell.angle_gamma   90.00
#
_symmetry.space_group_name_H-M   'P 1'
#
loop_
_entity.id
_entity.type
_entity.pdbx_description
1 polymer ?
#
loop_
_entity_poly.entity_id
_entity_poly.type
_entity_poly.pdbx_seq_one_letter_code
_entity_poly.pdbx_strand_id
1 'polypeptide(L)'
;LLRTHTTSMTIQYLAEHPREPCKIFSLGRVFRREAIDYSHLAEFYQVEGIVMEPGASFAMLVGVMREFYQRLGFEDIRVRPGYFPYTEPS
;
A
#
# COMPACT_ATOMS: atom_id res chain seq x y z
N LEU A 1 20.88 0.57 -2.97
CA LEU A 1 20.22 -0.34 -2.01
C LEU A 1 19.24 -1.22 -2.79
N LEU A 2 18.97 -2.45 -2.34
CA LEU A 2 17.85 -3.23 -2.87
C LEU A 2 16.53 -2.60 -2.39
N ARG A 3 15.49 -2.64 -3.23
CA ARG A 3 14.16 -2.11 -2.92
C ARG A 3 13.59 -2.78 -1.67
N THR A 4 13.27 -2.00 -0.65
CA THR A 4 12.73 -2.48 0.63
C THR A 4 11.20 -2.53 0.69
N HIS A 5 10.53 -1.75 -0.16
CA HIS A 5 9.07 -1.67 -0.29
C HIS A 5 8.68 -1.14 -1.68
N THR A 6 7.51 -1.54 -2.17
CA THR A 6 6.97 -1.13 -3.50
C THR A 6 6.66 0.36 -3.59
N THR A 7 6.58 1.06 -2.46
CA THR A 7 6.22 2.48 -2.35
C THR A 7 7.16 3.39 -3.13
N SER A 8 8.42 2.97 -3.30
CA SER A 8 9.37 3.67 -4.18
C SER A 8 8.89 3.76 -5.63
N MET A 9 8.24 2.72 -6.17
CA MET A 9 7.67 2.72 -7.52
C MET A 9 6.43 3.60 -7.60
N THR A 10 5.56 3.52 -6.59
CA THR A 10 4.36 4.35 -6.49
C THR A 10 4.72 5.84 -6.51
N ILE A 11 5.66 6.26 -5.67
CA ILE A 11 6.09 7.66 -5.59
C ILE A 11 6.78 8.11 -6.87
N GLN A 12 7.58 7.25 -7.52
CA GLN A 12 8.16 7.59 -8.82
C GLN A 12 7.07 7.91 -9.85
N TYR A 13 6.05 7.07 -9.96
CA TYR A 13 4.95 7.31 -10.89
C TYR A 13 4.18 8.60 -10.56
N LEU A 14 3.86 8.83 -9.29
CA LEU A 14 3.16 10.05 -8.88
C LEU A 14 3.99 11.32 -9.11
N ALA A 15 5.32 11.25 -8.96
CA ALA A 15 6.20 12.36 -9.27
C ALA A 15 6.23 12.70 -10.77
N GLU A 16 6.10 11.69 -11.63
CA GLU A 16 5.98 11.85 -13.08
C GLU A 16 4.59 12.36 -13.52
N HIS A 17 3.54 12.09 -12.73
CA HIS A 17 2.13 12.44 -13.04
C HIS A 17 1.44 13.23 -11.90
N PRO A 18 1.98 14.37 -11.44
CA PRO A 18 1.61 14.99 -10.15
C PRO A 18 0.20 15.59 -10.08
N ARG A 19 -0.52 15.67 -11.21
CA ARG A 19 -1.83 16.34 -11.31
C ARG A 19 -2.94 15.46 -11.86
N GLU A 20 -2.61 14.26 -12.31
CA GLU A 20 -3.56 13.38 -12.98
C GLU A 20 -4.21 12.45 -11.96
N PRO A 21 -5.54 12.52 -11.76
CA PRO A 21 -6.20 11.57 -10.91
C PRO A 21 -5.96 10.14 -11.40
N CYS A 22 -5.47 9.27 -10.52
CA CYS A 22 -5.07 7.93 -10.89
C CYS A 22 -5.34 6.92 -9.77
N LYS A 23 -5.46 5.65 -10.19
CA LYS A 23 -5.55 4.48 -9.31
C LYS A 23 -4.48 3.52 -9.75
N ILE A 24 -3.49 3.29 -8.90
CA ILE A 24 -2.30 2.50 -9.23
C ILE A 24 -2.29 1.29 -8.32
N PHE A 25 -1.93 0.15 -8.88
CA PHE A 25 -1.69 -1.09 -8.15
C PHE A 25 -0.32 -1.62 -8.53
N SER A 26 0.45 -2.09 -7.55
CA SER A 26 1.76 -2.69 -7.76
C SER A 26 1.89 -3.99 -6.98
N LEU A 27 2.53 -4.97 -7.62
CA LEU A 27 2.93 -6.24 -7.03
C LEU A 27 4.41 -6.43 -7.38
N GLY A 28 5.26 -6.51 -6.37
CA GLY A 28 6.70 -6.55 -6.61
C GLY A 28 7.47 -7.27 -5.51
N ARG A 29 8.55 -7.93 -5.91
CA ARG A 29 9.51 -8.52 -4.97
C ARG A 29 10.31 -7.42 -4.28
N VAL A 30 10.36 -7.47 -2.94
CA VAL A 30 11.08 -6.55 -2.06
C VAL A 30 12.07 -7.33 -1.19
N PHE A 31 13.06 -6.62 -0.66
CA PHE A 31 14.19 -7.20 0.07
C PHE A 31 14.35 -6.51 1.42
N ARG A 32 14.42 -7.29 2.50
CA ARG A 32 14.64 -6.76 3.85
C ARG A 32 15.80 -7.46 4.52
N ARG A 33 16.61 -6.68 5.23
CA ARG A 33 17.71 -7.20 6.05
C ARG A 33 17.17 -7.60 7.43
N GLU A 34 16.35 -8.64 7.44
CA GLU A 34 15.76 -9.23 8.64
C GLU A 34 16.40 -10.60 8.91
N ALA A 35 16.41 -11.05 10.17
CA ALA A 35 16.83 -12.40 10.50
C ALA A 35 15.78 -13.38 9.95
N ILE A 36 16.21 -14.39 9.20
CA ILE A 36 15.28 -15.35 8.61
C ILE A 36 14.71 -16.24 9.72
N ASP A 37 13.39 -16.26 9.82
CA ASP A 37 12.63 -17.19 10.67
C ASP A 37 11.44 -17.77 9.90
N TYR A 38 10.60 -18.54 10.58
CA TYR A 38 9.45 -19.21 9.95
C TYR A 38 8.40 -18.24 9.37
N SER A 39 8.37 -16.99 9.84
CA SER A 39 7.43 -15.94 9.45
C SER A 39 8.08 -14.80 8.65
N HIS A 40 9.42 -14.67 8.69
CA HIS A 40 10.16 -13.58 8.06
C HIS A 40 11.17 -14.11 7.05
N LEU A 41 10.92 -13.81 5.77
CA LEU A 41 11.85 -14.09 4.68
C LEU A 41 12.64 -12.82 4.31
N ALA A 42 13.89 -13.01 3.88
CA ALA A 42 14.73 -11.90 3.41
C ALA A 42 14.19 -11.25 2.12
N GLU A 43 13.37 -11.97 1.35
CA GLU A 43 12.63 -11.47 0.20
C GLU A 43 11.21 -12.00 0.17
N PHE A 44 10.27 -11.14 -0.24
CA PHE A 44 8.86 -11.50 -0.39
C PHE A 44 8.18 -10.57 -1.40
N TYR A 45 6.95 -10.88 -1.77
CA TYR A 45 6.15 -10.03 -2.65
C TYR A 45 5.29 -9.08 -1.83
N GLN A 46 5.44 -7.79 -2.09
CA GLN A 46 4.59 -6.76 -1.53
C GLN A 46 3.53 -6.35 -2.56
N VAL A 47 2.29 -6.24 -2.09
CA VAL A 47 1.17 -5.65 -2.82
C VAL A 47 0.91 -4.26 -2.26
N GLU A 48 0.74 -3.28 -3.15
CA GLU A 48 0.43 -1.91 -2.77
C GLU A 48 -0.53 -1.28 -3.77
N GLY A 49 -1.44 -0.44 -3.28
CA GLY A 49 -2.32 0.38 -4.10
C GLY A 49 -2.41 1.81 -3.60
N ILE A 50 -2.57 2.76 -4.52
CA ILE A 50 -2.80 4.17 -4.21
C ILE A 50 -3.92 4.72 -5.09
N VAL A 51 -4.73 5.60 -4.50
CA VAL A 51 -5.71 6.42 -5.20
C VAL A 51 -5.31 7.87 -4.99
N MET A 52 -4.99 8.58 -6.07
CA MET A 52 -4.73 10.01 -6.04
C MET A 52 -5.88 10.71 -6.77
N GLU A 53 -6.68 11.49 -6.06
CA GLU A 53 -7.72 12.31 -6.66
C GLU A 53 -8.06 13.52 -5.77
N PRO A 54 -8.57 14.62 -6.36
CA PRO A 54 -9.08 15.74 -5.58
C PRO A 54 -10.19 15.29 -4.62
N GLY A 55 -10.10 15.67 -3.34
CA GLY A 55 -11.09 15.30 -2.33
C GLY A 55 -10.94 13.89 -1.75
N ALA A 56 -9.83 13.19 -2.05
CA ALA A 56 -9.50 11.93 -1.38
C ALA A 56 -9.58 12.09 0.15
N SER A 57 -10.22 11.13 0.81
CA SER A 57 -10.49 11.18 2.25
C SER A 57 -10.30 9.82 2.91
N PHE A 58 -10.18 9.81 4.24
CA PHE A 58 -10.07 8.56 5.00
C PHE A 58 -11.30 7.65 4.81
N ALA A 59 -12.50 8.20 4.69
CA ALA A 59 -13.71 7.42 4.41
C ALA A 59 -13.60 6.68 3.07
N MET A 60 -13.01 7.32 2.05
CA MET A 60 -12.76 6.68 0.76
C MET A 60 -11.71 5.58 0.86
N LEU A 61 -10.62 5.79 1.60
CA LEU A 61 -9.63 4.75 1.88
C LEU A 61 -10.27 3.53 2.53
N VAL A 62 -11.08 3.73 3.57
CA VAL A 62 -11.81 2.64 4.25
C VAL A 62 -12.76 1.94 3.28
N GLY A 63 -13.47 2.68 2.43
CA GLY A 63 -14.37 2.11 1.41
C GLY A 63 -13.63 1.22 0.40
N VAL A 64 -12.50 1.70 -0.13
CA VAL A 64 -11.66 0.94 -1.06
C VAL A 64 -11.12 -0.33 -0.40
N MET A 65 -10.62 -0.22 0.83
CA MET A 65 -10.11 -1.38 1.57
C MET A 65 -11.22 -2.41 1.86
N ARG A 66 -12.43 -1.94 2.19
CA ARG A 66 -13.59 -2.82 2.41
C ARG A 66 -13.95 -3.60 1.16
N GLU A 67 -14.12 -2.91 0.04
CA GLU A 67 -14.44 -3.54 -1.25
C GLU A 67 -13.35 -4.53 -1.69
N PHE A 68 -12.08 -4.16 -1.55
CA PHE A 68 -10.95 -5.00 -1.93
C PHE A 68 -10.95 -6.34 -1.16
N TYR A 69 -11.07 -6.30 0.16
CA TYR A 69 -11.08 -7.50 0.99
C TYR A 69 -12.36 -8.32 0.85
N GLN A 70 -13.51 -7.68 0.65
CA GLN A 70 -14.77 -8.39 0.36
C GLN A 70 -14.66 -9.22 -0.92
N ARG A 71 -14.04 -8.69 -1.98
CA ARG A 71 -13.77 -9.44 -3.23
C ARG A 71 -12.81 -10.61 -3.05
N LEU A 72 -11.97 -10.57 -2.02
CA LEU A 72 -11.08 -11.68 -1.62
C LEU A 72 -11.77 -12.70 -0.71
N GLY A 73 -13.04 -12.48 -0.34
CA GLY A 73 -13.80 -13.38 0.53
C GLY A 73 -13.66 -13.10 2.03
N PHE A 74 -13.16 -11.91 2.42
CA PHE A 74 -13.10 -11.49 3.81
C PHE A 74 -14.28 -10.57 4.15
N GLU A 75 -15.11 -10.98 5.11
CA GLU A 75 -16.34 -10.26 5.49
C GLU A 75 -16.11 -9.31 6.68
N ASP A 76 -15.30 -9.71 7.66
CA ASP A 76 -15.10 -8.99 8.93
C ASP A 76 -13.88 -8.06 8.91
N ILE A 77 -14.08 -6.83 8.43
CA ILE A 77 -13.01 -5.84 8.27
C ILE A 77 -13.03 -4.83 9.42
N ARG A 78 -11.93 -4.77 10.18
CA ARG A 78 -11.73 -3.82 11.28
C ARG A 78 -10.57 -2.88 10.95
N VAL A 79 -10.82 -1.57 11.08
CA VAL A 79 -9.80 -0.53 10.91
C VAL A 79 -9.31 -0.10 12.29
N ARG A 80 -8.00 -0.05 12.49
CA ARG A 80 -7.35 0.38 13.73
C ARG A 80 -6.31 1.44 13.40
N PRO A 81 -6.18 2.51 14.21
CA PRO A 81 -5.14 3.51 14.02
C PRO A 81 -3.75 2.88 14.09
N GLY A 82 -2.86 3.34 13.21
CA GLY A 82 -1.45 2.98 13.15
C GLY A 82 -0.57 4.23 13.05
N TYR A 83 0.74 4.03 12.97
CA TYR A 83 1.68 5.10 12.64
C TYR A 83 2.58 4.65 11.50
N PHE A 84 2.55 5.40 10.41
CA PHE A 84 3.52 5.28 9.33
C PHE A 84 4.02 6.68 8.96
N PRO A 85 5.33 6.87 8.76
CA PRO A 85 5.95 8.18 8.67
C PRO A 85 5.58 9.01 7.42
N TYR A 86 4.81 8.45 6.49
CA TYR A 86 4.46 9.06 5.21
C TYR A 86 2.94 9.05 4.92
N THR A 87 2.10 8.78 5.93
CA THR A 87 0.63 8.77 5.78
C THR A 87 -0.07 9.51 6.91
N GLU A 88 -1.11 10.25 6.55
CA GLU A 88 -2.02 10.90 7.50
C GLU A 88 -3.45 10.90 6.93
N PRO A 89 -4.46 10.37 7.65
CA PRO A 89 -4.39 9.57 8.88
C PRO A 89 -3.90 8.14 8.62
N SER A 90 -3.45 7.45 9.67
CA SER A 90 -2.93 6.07 9.65
C SER A 90 -3.63 5.17 10.67
#